data_AF-A0A963DB83-F1
#
_entry.id   AF-A0A963DB83-F1
#
_cell.length_a   1.000
_cell.length_b   1.000
_cell.length_c   1.000
_cell.angle_alpha   90.00
_cell.angle_beta   90.00
_cell.angle_gamma   90.00
#
_symmetry.space_group_name_H-M   'P 1'
#
loop_
_entity.id
_entity.type
_entity.pdbx_description
1 polymer ?
#
loop_
_entity_poly.entity_id
_entity_poly.type
_entity_poly.pdbx_seq_one_letter_code
_entity_poly.pdbx_strand_id
1 'polypeptide(L)' 'QKYMLGDDFSMLDVAIAPLLWRLEHYGIELGKAAAPLMKYAERIFSRQGFIDALTPSEKVMRR' A
#
# COMPACT_ATOMS: atom_id res chain seq x y z
N GLN A 1 11.46 8.96 6.40
CA GLN A 1 11.71 7.68 5.72
C GLN A 1 10.68 7.51 4.60
N LYS A 2 11.13 7.40 3.35
CA LYS A 2 10.26 7.41 2.17
C LYS A 2 9.67 6.03 1.88
N TYR A 3 10.49 4.99 2.06
CA TYR A 3 10.21 3.57 1.84
C TYR A 3 10.64 2.74 3.06
N MET A 4 10.34 1.45 3.07
CA MET A 4 10.51 0.60 4.27
C MET A 4 11.98 0.47 4.74
N LEU A 5 12.95 0.52 3.82
CA LEU A 5 14.39 0.46 4.13
C LEU A 5 15.15 1.79 3.96
N GLY A 6 14.44 2.91 3.84
CA GLY A 6 15.08 4.22 3.75
C GLY A 6 14.45 5.08 2.67
N ASP A 7 15.27 5.55 1.73
CA ASP A 7 14.83 6.47 0.66
C ASP A 7 14.69 5.80 -0.71
N ASP A 8 15.13 4.55 -0.82
CA ASP A 8 15.05 3.74 -2.04
C ASP A 8 13.91 2.72 -1.99
N PHE A 9 13.23 2.56 -3.12
CA PHE A 9 12.19 1.55 -3.30
C PHE A 9 12.82 0.17 -3.46
N SER A 10 12.29 -0.83 -2.76
CA SER A 10 12.87 -2.16 -2.63
C SER A 10 11.82 -3.26 -2.72
N MET A 11 12.28 -4.52 -2.69
CA MET A 11 11.40 -5.68 -2.68
C MET A 11 10.51 -5.75 -1.44
N LEU A 12 10.91 -5.15 -0.31
CA LEU A 12 10.07 -5.12 0.89
C LEU A 12 8.82 -4.28 0.68
N ASP A 13 8.95 -3.16 -0.05
CA ASP A 13 7.83 -2.30 -0.40
C ASP A 13 6.84 -3.03 -1.32
N VAL A 14 7.37 -3.79 -2.29
CA VAL A 14 6.58 -4.65 -3.18
C VAL A 14 5.84 -5.73 -2.38
N ALA A 15 6.52 -6.40 -1.46
CA ALA A 15 5.95 -7.49 -0.69
C ALA A 15 4.82 -7.05 0.26
N ILE A 16 4.93 -5.86 0.86
CA ILE A 16 3.94 -5.36 1.83
C ILE A 16 2.74 -4.65 1.16
N ALA A 17 2.90 -4.10 -0.04
CA ALA A 17 1.86 -3.30 -0.69
C ALA A 17 0.51 -4.03 -0.90
N PRO A 18 0.47 -5.31 -1.32
CA PRO A 18 -0.80 -6.03 -1.49
C PRO A 18 -1.60 -6.18 -0.18
N LEU A 19 -0.93 -6.33 0.95
CA LEU A 19 -1.57 -6.39 2.27
C LEU A 19 -2.17 -5.02 2.63
N LEU A 20 -1.39 -3.95 2.46
CA LEU A 20 -1.83 -2.59 2.76
C LEU A 20 -3.01 -2.17 1.87
N TRP A 21 -3.06 -2.63 0.62
CA TRP A 21 -4.16 -2.37 -0.30
C TRP A 21 -5.48 -3.01 0.15
N ARG A 22 -5.41 -4.10 0.91
CA ARG A 22 -6.55 -4.96 1.29
C ARG A 22 -7.03 -4.77 2.73
N LEU A 23 -6.47 -3.81 3.48
CA LEU A 23 -6.84 -3.62 4.89
C LEU A 23 -8.35 -3.43 5.07
N GLU A 24 -8.97 -2.56 4.25
CA GLU A 24 -10.41 -2.34 4.27
C GLU A 24 -11.19 -3.61 3.89
N HIS A 25 -10.76 -4.31 2.84
CA HIS A 25 -11.37 -5.57 2.41
C HIS A 25 -11.32 -6.65 3.50
N TYR A 26 -10.27 -6.64 4.35
CA TYR A 26 -10.13 -7.56 5.48
C TYR A 26 -10.75 -7.04 6.79
N GLY A 27 -11.38 -5.86 6.80
CA GLY A 27 -11.95 -5.27 8.01
C GLY A 27 -10.88 -4.90 9.06
N ILE A 28 -9.65 -4.62 8.63
CA ILE A 28 -8.55 -4.23 9.51
C ILE A 28 -8.52 -2.70 9.59
N GLU A 29 -8.98 -2.18 10.72
CA GLU A 29 -8.89 -0.75 11.01
C GLU A 29 -7.58 -0.42 11.73
N LEU A 30 -6.83 0.52 11.18
CA LEU A 30 -5.63 1.03 11.82
C LEU A 30 -5.97 2.27 12.65
N GLY A 31 -5.48 2.32 13.90
CA GLY A 31 -5.64 3.49 14.76
C GLY A 31 -4.91 4.73 14.23
N LYS A 32 -5.21 5.90 14.79
CA LYS A 32 -4.64 7.20 14.36
C LYS A 32 -3.11 7.25 14.35
N ALA A 33 -2.45 6.48 15.21
CA ALA A 33 -0.99 6.38 15.26
C ALA A 33 -0.38 5.80 13.96
N ALA A 34 -1.15 5.06 13.16
CA ALA A 34 -0.72 4.49 11.90
C ALA A 34 -0.82 5.46 10.70
N ALA A 35 -1.18 6.72 10.92
CA ALA A 35 -1.23 7.72 9.84
C ALA A 35 0.06 7.80 8.99
N PRO A 36 1.29 7.69 9.56
CA PRO A 36 2.51 7.65 8.75
C PRO A 36 2.61 6.42 7.84
N LEU A 37 2.12 5.26 8.31
CA LEU A 37 2.07 4.02 7.52
C LEU A 37 1.10 4.16 6.34
N MET A 38 -0.07 4.76 6.56
CA MET A 38 -1.02 5.02 5.48
C MET A 38 -0.46 6.00 4.44
N LYS A 39 0.21 7.07 4.87
CA LYS A 39 0.93 7.97 3.96
C LYS A 39 2.01 7.25 3.14
N TYR A 40 2.65 6.25 3.71
CA TYR A 40 3.61 5.40 2.98
C TYR A 40 2.91 4.50 1.96
N ALA A 41 1.80 3.87 2.34
CA ALA A 41 1.00 3.02 1.46
C ALA A 41 0.55 3.79 0.21
N GLU A 42 0.00 5.01 0.37
CA GLU A 42 -0.43 5.84 -0.76
C GLU A 42 0.70 6.16 -1.75
N ARG A 43 1.93 6.37 -1.26
CA ARG A 43 3.09 6.60 -2.13
C ARG A 43 3.45 5.39 -2.98
N ILE A 44 3.17 4.18 -2.50
CA ILE A 44 3.38 2.97 -3.30
C ILE A 44 2.24 2.82 -4.30
N PHE A 45 1.00 3.04 -3.86
CA PHE A 45 -0.19 2.89 -4.69
C PHE A 45 -0.23 3.88 -5.86
N SER A 46 0.36 5.06 -5.71
CA SER A 46 0.46 6.06 -6.78
C SER A 46 1.51 5.73 -7.85
N ARG A 47 2.29 4.64 -7.70
CA ARG A 47 3.30 4.26 -8.70
C ARG A 47 2.62 3.58 -9.88
N GLN A 48 2.96 3.98 -11.10
CA GLN A 48 2.41 3.39 -12.33
C GLN A 48 2.52 1.86 -12.36
N GLY A 49 3.67 1.32 -11.96
CA GLY A 49 3.87 -0.15 -11.89
C GLY A 49 2.96 -0.86 -10.89
N PHE A 50 2.49 -0.20 -9.82
CA PHE A 50 1.49 -0.78 -8.93
C PHE A 50 0.10 -0.73 -9.57
N ILE A 51 -0.27 0.42 -10.15
CA ILE A 51 -1.57 0.62 -10.81
C ILE A 51 -1.78 -0.37 -11.97
N ASP A 52 -0.74 -0.59 -12.76
CA ASP A 52 -0.76 -1.50 -13.91
C ASP A 52 -0.82 -2.98 -13.48
N ALA A 53 -0.25 -3.31 -12.31
CA ALA A 53 -0.27 -4.66 -11.77
C ALA A 53 -1.62 -5.07 -11.16
N LEU A 54 -2.49 -4.11 -10.82
CA LEU A 54 -3.79 -4.39 -10.23
C LEU A 54 -4.75 -5.00 -11.24
N THR A 55 -5.27 -6.18 -10.91
CA THR A 55 -6.40 -6.79 -11.61
C THR A 55 -7.69 -5.99 -11.38
N PRO A 56 -8.71 -6.12 -12.27
CA PRO A 56 -10.00 -5.47 -12.05
C PRO A 56 -10.64 -5.80 -10.70
N SER A 57 -10.49 -7.04 -10.23
CA SER A 57 -10.99 -7.50 -8.93
C SER A 57 -10.28 -6.83 -7.75
N GLU A 58 -8.99 -6.50 -7.88
CA GLU A 58 -8.26 -5.80 -6.81
C GLU A 58 -8.58 -4.32 -6.77
N LYS A 59 -8.87 -3.70 -7.93
CA LYS A 59 -9.26 -2.28 -8.00
C LYS A 59 -10.55 -2.00 -7.23
N VAL A 60 -11.47 -2.97 -7.14
CA VAL A 60 -12.71 -2.82 -6.37
C VAL A 60 -12.58 -3.11 -4.88
N MET A 61 -11.43 -3.63 -4.42
CA MET A 61 -11.16 -3.90 -2.99
C MET A 61 -10.97 -2.62 -2.17
N ARG A 62 -10.78 -1.49 -2.83
CA ARG A 62 -10.58 -0.17 -2.25
C ARG A 62 -11.57 0.78 -2.89
N ARG A 63 -12.52 1.31 -2.11
CA ARG A 63 -13.57 2.22 -2.61
C ARG A 63 -13.34 3.65 -2.14
#